data_AF-A0A9N9P431-F1
#
_entry.id   AF-A0A9N9P431-F1
#
_cell.length_a   1.000
_cell.length_b   1.000
_cell.length_c   1.000
_cell.angle_alpha   90.00
_cell.angle_beta   90.00
_cell.angle_gamma   90.00
#
_symmetry.space_group_name_H-M   'P 1'
#
loop_
_entity.id
_entity.type
_entity.pdbx_description
1 polymer ?
#
loop_
_entity_poly.entity_id
_entity_poly.type
_entity_poly.pdbx_seq_one_letter_code
_entity_poly.pdbx_strand_id
1 'polypeptide(L)'
;YFNLKGRSSMEVLDEELPVPTKFVDFSPEDIFRAVEALKVDKYPIMELFHKIQKLYILNQPFTIINVLKEELTNNQLRQNENDVYCYILRFAAYFVLYLRELKLPIPENEGMEGDEIIKLYTELLIEYQQNKIIALYASKLPKKLSIDTYATFLKNIMESRDKRRILYILAENHGLDVKSITRATFDLIFNEPDVEDQHGLVTSLRLNDLDPPLRETTSPVSNQDSIKIRGLEWLTFNNEQVIEAFDRANALCRRFLVKGKLNAVKHVFYAISNHESPLSSFKIDEDDDKQGYEYSVINEYTFYYNMTEFFSKNEEWAKISREKLHKKETEFDTRIREATEAVEKLFEKFTNALISDNDDKEGIIGRYNIEDEERKKELNLIKDIYVPNIVLRLHHIYEKTRDGNQEYLNKSFRLANLIADGDQALYVHFLRSKKLPILIECIKNSYLEIIRTNPRDIFLY
;
A
#
# COMPACT_ATOMS: atom_id res chain seq x y z
N TYR A 1 70.16 -40.17 -35.62
CA TYR A 1 71.34 -39.42 -36.12
C TYR A 1 71.59 -39.82 -37.56
N PHE A 2 71.31 -38.91 -38.51
CA PHE A 2 72.01 -38.60 -39.77
C PHE A 2 71.06 -38.06 -40.85
N ASN A 3 70.80 -36.76 -40.67
CA ASN A 3 70.83 -35.65 -41.62
C ASN A 3 71.02 -35.87 -43.14
N LEU A 4 70.29 -35.01 -43.88
CA LEU A 4 70.68 -34.20 -45.05
C LEU A 4 70.27 -34.63 -46.47
N LYS A 5 69.33 -33.81 -47.00
CA LYS A 5 69.39 -33.00 -48.24
C LYS A 5 69.94 -33.64 -49.52
N GLY A 6 69.13 -33.57 -50.57
CA GLY A 6 69.60 -33.48 -51.96
C GLY A 6 68.51 -33.72 -53.00
N ARG A 7 67.85 -32.65 -53.46
CA ARG A 7 66.91 -32.64 -54.60
C ARG A 7 67.66 -32.81 -55.93
N SER A 8 67.06 -33.56 -56.86
CA SER A 8 67.02 -33.31 -58.33
C SER A 8 66.51 -34.59 -59.03
N SER A 9 65.20 -34.80 -59.15
CA SER A 9 64.32 -34.38 -60.27
C SER A 9 64.36 -35.32 -61.49
N MET A 10 63.30 -36.11 -61.66
CA MET A 10 62.63 -36.32 -62.96
C MET A 10 61.24 -36.92 -62.72
N GLU A 11 60.25 -36.02 -62.83
CA GLU A 11 59.03 -36.20 -63.62
C GLU A 11 58.25 -37.50 -63.41
N VAL A 12 57.34 -37.46 -62.43
CA VAL A 12 56.07 -38.17 -62.52
C VAL A 12 55.03 -37.12 -62.86
N LEU A 13 54.40 -37.30 -64.02
CA LEU A 13 53.21 -36.60 -64.47
C LEU A 13 52.07 -36.83 -63.47
N ASP A 14 51.88 -35.91 -62.54
CA ASP A 14 50.58 -35.71 -61.94
C ASP A 14 49.91 -34.60 -62.76
N GLU A 15 49.04 -35.00 -63.68
CA GLU A 15 47.97 -34.12 -64.16
C GLU A 15 47.13 -33.76 -62.93
N GLU A 16 47.51 -32.68 -62.23
CA GLU A 16 46.64 -32.04 -61.27
C GLU A 16 45.35 -31.71 -62.02
N LEU A 17 44.27 -32.42 -61.67
CA LEU A 17 42.90 -32.05 -62.04
C LEU A 17 42.80 -30.53 -61.94
N PRO A 18 42.35 -29.80 -62.97
CA PRO A 18 42.27 -28.35 -62.92
C PRO A 18 41.34 -27.98 -61.77
N VAL A 19 41.92 -27.65 -60.62
CA VAL A 19 41.17 -27.18 -59.45
C VAL A 19 40.46 -25.93 -59.96
N PRO A 20 39.12 -25.84 -59.89
CA PRO A 20 38.42 -24.65 -60.32
C PRO A 20 38.97 -23.46 -59.52
N THR A 21 39.85 -22.67 -60.13
CA THR A 21 40.53 -21.52 -59.51
C THR A 21 39.62 -20.31 -59.36
N LYS A 22 38.34 -20.45 -59.75
CA LYS A 22 37.29 -19.56 -59.27
C LYS A 22 36.94 -19.99 -57.84
N PHE A 23 37.79 -19.60 -56.89
CA PHE A 23 37.29 -19.31 -55.55
C PHE A 23 36.23 -18.25 -55.76
N VAL A 24 34.97 -18.67 -55.71
CA VAL A 24 33.89 -17.72 -55.67
C VAL A 24 33.94 -17.16 -54.26
N ASP A 25 34.50 -15.95 -54.15
CA ASP A 25 34.55 -15.19 -52.90
C ASP A 25 33.11 -14.77 -52.55
N PHE A 26 32.28 -15.73 -52.14
CA PHE A 26 30.98 -15.45 -51.57
C PHE A 26 31.19 -14.86 -50.19
N SER A 27 30.60 -13.68 -49.96
CA SER A 27 30.47 -13.20 -48.59
C SER A 27 29.58 -14.16 -47.78
N PRO A 28 29.75 -14.27 -46.46
CA PRO A 28 28.83 -15.01 -45.61
C PRO A 28 27.35 -14.64 -45.86
N GLU A 29 27.08 -13.37 -46.12
CA GLU A 29 25.75 -12.86 -46.46
C GLU A 29 25.21 -13.46 -47.76
N ASP A 30 26.03 -13.60 -48.80
CA ASP A 30 25.63 -14.19 -50.08
C ASP A 30 25.32 -15.68 -49.94
N ILE A 31 26.10 -16.40 -49.12
CA ILE A 31 25.85 -17.81 -48.79
C ILE A 31 24.50 -17.96 -48.10
N PHE A 32 24.22 -17.16 -47.07
CA PHE A 32 22.95 -17.25 -46.35
C PHE A 32 21.74 -16.85 -47.21
N ARG A 33 21.88 -15.87 -48.12
CA ARG A 33 20.81 -15.55 -49.08
C ARG A 33 20.48 -16.72 -49.99
N ALA A 34 21.50 -17.44 -50.48
CA ALA A 34 21.30 -18.62 -51.30
C ALA A 34 20.62 -19.76 -50.53
N VAL A 35 20.98 -19.97 -49.26
CA VAL A 35 20.37 -20.99 -48.39
C VAL A 35 18.90 -20.65 -48.07
N GLU A 36 18.60 -19.40 -47.74
CA GLU A 36 17.22 -18.97 -47.45
C GLU A 36 16.30 -19.13 -48.67
N ALA A 37 16.81 -18.90 -49.88
CA ALA A 37 16.06 -19.12 -51.12
C ALA A 37 15.63 -20.58 -51.31
N LEU A 38 16.35 -21.54 -50.71
CA LEU A 38 16.05 -22.97 -50.81
C LEU A 38 14.93 -23.42 -49.84
N LYS A 39 14.49 -22.57 -48.89
CA LYS A 39 13.44 -22.87 -47.89
C LYS A 39 13.59 -24.26 -47.27
N VAL A 40 14.78 -24.53 -46.75
CA VAL A 40 15.16 -25.85 -46.22
C VAL A 40 14.36 -26.21 -44.95
N ASP A 41 13.92 -25.20 -44.20
CA ASP A 41 13.22 -25.39 -42.94
C ASP A 41 11.76 -25.78 -43.12
N LYS A 42 11.40 -26.92 -42.53
CA LYS A 42 10.04 -27.48 -42.57
C LYS A 42 9.18 -27.05 -41.38
N TYR A 43 9.81 -26.57 -40.31
CA TYR A 43 9.15 -26.22 -39.05
C TYR A 43 9.52 -24.79 -38.62
N PRO A 44 8.56 -23.96 -38.18
CA PRO A 44 8.81 -22.57 -37.81
C PRO A 44 9.87 -22.39 -36.70
N ILE A 45 9.95 -23.32 -35.75
CA ILE A 45 10.95 -23.27 -34.67
C ILE A 45 12.38 -23.44 -35.21
N MET A 46 12.58 -24.35 -36.17
CA MET A 46 13.89 -24.55 -36.79
C MET A 46 14.31 -23.33 -37.61
N GLU A 47 13.35 -22.71 -38.29
CA GLU A 47 13.56 -21.45 -39.01
C GLU A 47 14.03 -20.33 -38.05
N LEU A 48 13.43 -20.22 -36.86
CA LEU A 48 13.87 -19.27 -35.84
C LEU A 48 15.30 -19.55 -35.36
N PHE A 49 15.64 -20.80 -35.03
CA PHE A 49 16.99 -21.15 -34.58
C PHE A 49 18.05 -20.89 -35.67
N HIS A 50 17.77 -21.27 -36.93
CA HIS A 50 18.69 -21.01 -38.04
C HIS A 50 18.82 -19.52 -38.34
N LYS A 51 17.73 -18.74 -38.22
CA LYS A 51 17.77 -17.27 -38.33
C LYS A 51 18.66 -16.66 -37.25
N ILE A 52 18.54 -17.10 -36.00
CA ILE A 52 19.42 -16.67 -34.90
C ILE A 52 20.88 -17.05 -35.18
N GLN A 53 21.13 -18.30 -35.62
CA GLN A 53 22.47 -18.78 -35.94
C GLN A 53 23.11 -17.98 -37.09
N LYS A 54 22.35 -17.70 -38.15
CA LYS A 54 22.77 -16.82 -39.25
C LYS A 54 23.18 -15.45 -38.71
N LEU A 55 22.31 -14.79 -37.95
CA LEU A 55 22.58 -13.45 -37.42
C LEU A 55 23.78 -13.43 -36.47
N TYR A 56 24.01 -14.51 -35.73
CA TYR A 56 25.18 -14.67 -34.88
C TYR A 56 26.47 -14.77 -35.72
N ILE A 57 26.48 -15.59 -36.78
CA ILE A 57 27.63 -15.73 -37.70
C ILE A 57 27.91 -14.43 -38.45
N LEU A 58 26.87 -13.68 -38.82
CA LEU A 58 26.99 -12.35 -39.43
C LEU A 58 27.37 -11.25 -38.44
N ASN A 59 27.60 -11.59 -37.16
CA ASN A 59 27.94 -10.67 -36.09
C ASN A 59 26.94 -9.51 -35.93
N GLN A 60 25.64 -9.84 -35.96
CA GLN A 60 24.52 -8.90 -35.79
C GLN A 60 23.73 -9.20 -34.50
N PRO A 61 24.35 -9.07 -33.30
CA PRO A 61 23.75 -9.50 -32.04
C PRO A 61 22.49 -8.71 -31.67
N PHE A 62 22.39 -7.44 -32.07
CA PHE A 62 21.22 -6.62 -31.75
C PHE A 62 20.00 -6.95 -32.61
N THR A 63 20.21 -7.31 -33.88
CA THR A 63 19.14 -7.84 -34.73
C THR A 63 18.54 -9.12 -34.14
N ILE A 64 19.36 -9.94 -33.46
CA ILE A 64 18.87 -11.13 -32.74
C ILE A 64 17.90 -10.74 -31.63
N ILE A 65 18.18 -9.68 -30.86
CA ILE A 65 17.29 -9.19 -29.81
C ILE A 65 15.93 -8.80 -30.39
N ASN A 66 15.93 -8.04 -31.49
CA ASN A 66 14.68 -7.60 -32.13
C ASN A 66 13.86 -8.79 -32.64
N VAL A 67 14.51 -9.75 -33.31
CA VAL A 67 13.85 -10.97 -33.79
C VAL A 67 13.28 -11.77 -32.62
N LEU A 68 14.05 -11.98 -31.56
CA LEU A 68 13.57 -12.69 -30.36
C LEU A 68 12.39 -11.97 -29.72
N LYS A 69 12.45 -10.63 -29.62
CA LYS A 69 11.38 -9.82 -29.04
C LYS A 69 10.10 -9.93 -29.85
N GLU A 70 10.17 -9.81 -31.17
CA GLU A 70 9.02 -9.97 -32.07
C GLU A 70 8.35 -11.34 -31.89
N GLU A 71 9.13 -12.41 -31.88
CA GLU A 71 8.62 -13.77 -31.68
C GLU A 71 8.03 -13.95 -30.28
N LEU A 72 8.70 -13.47 -29.23
CA LEU A 72 8.22 -13.61 -27.85
C LEU A 72 6.98 -12.77 -27.53
N THR A 73 6.75 -11.70 -28.29
CA THR A 73 5.53 -10.87 -28.19
C THR A 73 4.38 -11.49 -28.97
N ASN A 74 4.66 -12.34 -29.95
CA ASN A 74 3.65 -13.07 -30.70
C ASN A 74 3.01 -14.16 -29.81
N ASN A 75 1.83 -13.83 -29.26
CA ASN A 75 1.08 -14.68 -28.33
C ASN A 75 0.78 -16.10 -28.85
N GLN A 76 0.92 -16.35 -30.17
CA GLN A 76 0.76 -17.67 -30.75
C GLN A 76 1.76 -18.69 -30.20
N LEU A 77 3.02 -18.32 -30.00
CA LEU A 77 4.04 -19.22 -29.44
C LEU A 77 3.71 -19.58 -27.99
N ARG A 78 3.29 -18.58 -27.20
CA ARG A 78 2.88 -18.78 -25.79
C ARG A 78 1.63 -19.67 -25.67
N GLN A 79 0.68 -19.56 -26.60
CA GLN A 79 -0.58 -20.32 -26.57
C GLN A 79 -0.43 -21.76 -27.07
N ASN A 80 0.34 -21.97 -28.14
CA ASN A 80 0.42 -23.27 -28.80
C ASN A 80 1.49 -24.19 -28.20
N GLU A 81 2.62 -23.63 -27.75
CA GLU A 81 3.81 -24.40 -27.36
C GLU A 81 4.52 -23.76 -26.15
N ASN A 82 3.86 -23.76 -24.99
CA ASN A 82 4.34 -23.07 -23.78
C ASN A 82 5.75 -23.50 -23.32
N ASP A 83 6.10 -24.78 -23.44
CA ASP A 83 7.45 -25.26 -23.08
C ASP A 83 8.52 -24.63 -23.98
N VAL A 84 8.27 -24.58 -25.30
CA VAL A 84 9.17 -23.96 -26.28
C VAL A 84 9.31 -22.47 -26.00
N TYR A 85 8.20 -21.79 -25.72
CA TYR A 85 8.19 -20.38 -25.31
C TYR A 85 9.10 -20.15 -24.09
N CYS A 86 9.00 -20.99 -23.06
CA CYS A 86 9.83 -20.89 -21.86
C CYS A 86 11.33 -21.07 -22.16
N TYR A 87 11.70 -22.00 -23.06
CA TYR A 87 13.09 -22.20 -23.47
C TYR A 87 13.64 -21.01 -24.26
N ILE A 88 12.87 -20.49 -25.23
CA ILE A 88 13.27 -19.33 -26.04
C ILE A 88 13.41 -18.10 -25.16
N LEU A 89 12.46 -17.84 -24.26
CA LEU A 89 12.49 -16.68 -23.37
C LEU A 89 13.68 -16.75 -22.41
N ARG A 90 13.97 -17.93 -21.86
CA ARG A 90 15.15 -18.15 -21.02
C ARG A 90 16.44 -17.91 -21.80
N PHE A 91 16.55 -18.44 -23.00
CA PHE A 91 17.71 -18.19 -23.88
C PHE A 91 17.87 -16.70 -24.17
N ALA A 92 16.79 -16.02 -24.56
CA ALA A 92 16.78 -14.60 -24.89
C ALA A 92 17.23 -13.74 -23.71
N ALA A 93 16.71 -14.00 -22.51
CA ALA A 93 17.12 -13.28 -21.30
C ALA A 93 18.62 -13.46 -21.01
N TYR A 94 19.14 -14.69 -21.08
CA TYR A 94 20.57 -14.92 -20.89
C TYR A 94 21.43 -14.28 -21.97
N PHE A 95 20.98 -14.31 -23.22
CA PHE A 95 21.68 -13.68 -24.33
C PHE A 95 21.79 -12.16 -24.13
N VAL A 96 20.70 -11.49 -23.76
CA VAL A 96 20.69 -10.05 -23.44
C VAL A 96 21.64 -9.75 -22.28
N LEU A 97 21.57 -10.53 -21.19
CA LEU A 97 22.44 -10.33 -20.02
C LEU A 97 23.93 -10.53 -20.37
N TYR A 98 24.23 -11.54 -21.19
CA TYR A 98 25.59 -11.80 -21.67
C TYR A 98 26.12 -10.63 -22.51
N LEU A 99 25.32 -10.09 -23.43
CA LEU A 99 25.71 -8.93 -24.23
C LEU A 99 25.97 -7.68 -23.37
N ARG A 100 25.17 -7.46 -22.31
CA ARG A 100 25.40 -6.36 -21.35
C ARG A 100 26.71 -6.52 -20.60
N GLU A 101 27.08 -7.75 -20.24
CA GLU A 101 28.34 -8.04 -19.54
C GLU A 101 29.57 -7.78 -20.42
N LEU A 102 29.45 -7.99 -21.74
CA LEU A 102 30.49 -7.67 -22.71
C LEU A 102 30.74 -6.16 -22.89
N LYS A 103 29.91 -5.28 -22.27
CA LYS A 103 30.01 -3.81 -22.34
C LYS A 103 30.10 -3.27 -23.77
N LEU A 104 29.43 -3.94 -24.72
CA LEU A 104 29.31 -3.43 -26.08
C LEU A 104 28.47 -2.14 -26.06
N PRO A 105 28.77 -1.16 -26.92
CA PRO A 105 27.92 0.02 -27.09
C PRO A 105 26.57 -0.44 -27.66
N ILE A 106 25.53 -0.45 -26.82
CA ILE A 106 24.16 -0.80 -27.20
C ILE A 106 23.46 0.50 -27.62
N PRO A 107 22.96 0.61 -28.87
CA PRO A 107 22.07 1.68 -29.29
C PRO A 107 20.87 1.84 -28.33
N GLU A 108 20.44 3.07 -28.07
CA GLU A 108 19.39 3.37 -27.08
C GLU A 108 18.10 2.60 -27.31
N ASN A 109 17.67 2.47 -28.58
CA ASN A 109 16.51 1.67 -28.96
C ASN A 109 16.68 0.23 -28.49
N GLU A 110 17.75 -0.43 -28.93
CA GLU A 110 18.08 -1.85 -28.69
C GLU A 110 18.25 -2.22 -27.21
N GLY A 111 18.56 -1.23 -26.36
CA GLY A 111 18.52 -1.38 -24.91
C GLY A 111 17.11 -1.65 -24.39
N MET A 112 16.10 -0.97 -24.96
CA MET A 112 14.69 -1.09 -24.57
C MET A 112 14.10 -2.46 -24.91
N GLU A 113 14.37 -3.02 -26.10
CA GLU A 113 13.87 -4.37 -26.44
C GLU A 113 14.50 -5.43 -25.53
N GLY A 114 15.79 -5.29 -25.19
CA GLY A 114 16.45 -6.16 -24.22
C GLY A 114 15.82 -6.08 -22.81
N ASP A 115 15.46 -4.87 -22.37
CA ASP A 115 14.77 -4.67 -21.08
C ASP A 115 13.38 -5.31 -21.08
N GLU A 116 12.65 -5.23 -22.19
CA GLU A 116 11.34 -5.87 -22.34
C GLU A 116 11.44 -7.40 -22.26
N ILE A 117 12.46 -8.02 -22.88
CA ILE A 117 12.71 -9.46 -22.77
C ILE A 117 13.00 -9.86 -21.31
N ILE A 118 13.87 -9.13 -20.60
CA ILE A 118 14.17 -9.42 -19.19
C ILE A 118 12.92 -9.24 -18.32
N LYS A 119 12.08 -8.25 -18.62
CA LYS A 119 10.80 -8.04 -17.93
C LYS A 119 9.87 -9.24 -18.15
N LEU A 120 9.65 -9.66 -19.40
CA LEU A 120 8.85 -10.84 -19.73
C LEU A 120 9.35 -12.09 -19.01
N TYR A 121 10.67 -12.28 -18.96
CA TYR A 121 11.24 -13.41 -18.23
C TYR A 121 11.03 -13.31 -16.73
N THR A 122 11.14 -12.11 -16.15
CA THR A 122 10.86 -11.87 -14.73
C THR A 122 9.38 -12.14 -14.40
N GLU A 123 8.46 -11.74 -15.28
CA GLU A 123 7.03 -12.05 -15.18
C GLU A 123 6.74 -13.55 -15.29
N LEU A 124 7.45 -14.27 -16.17
CA LEU A 124 7.39 -15.72 -16.24
C LEU A 124 7.86 -16.36 -14.93
N LEU A 125 8.95 -15.87 -14.33
CA LEU A 125 9.43 -16.37 -13.03
C LEU A 125 8.42 -16.15 -11.90
N ILE A 126 7.68 -15.03 -11.95
CA ILE A 126 6.57 -14.75 -11.03
C ILE A 126 5.44 -15.77 -11.23
N GLU A 127 5.04 -16.04 -12.48
CA GLU A 127 4.01 -17.03 -12.84
C GLU A 127 4.36 -18.45 -12.31
N TYR A 128 5.62 -18.86 -12.47
CA TYR A 128 6.14 -20.14 -11.97
C TYR A 128 6.57 -20.14 -10.49
N GLN A 129 6.26 -19.06 -9.75
CA GLN A 129 6.54 -18.89 -8.31
C GLN A 129 8.01 -19.13 -7.91
N GLN A 130 8.95 -18.76 -8.79
CA GLN A 130 10.39 -18.91 -8.56
C GLN A 130 10.97 -17.75 -7.71
N ASN A 131 10.36 -17.53 -6.55
CA ASN A 131 10.56 -16.36 -5.69
C ASN A 131 12.02 -16.02 -5.36
N LYS A 132 12.90 -17.03 -5.30
CA LYS A 132 14.32 -16.88 -4.94
C LYS A 132 15.15 -16.13 -5.97
N ILE A 133 14.75 -16.14 -7.25
CA ILE A 133 15.55 -15.57 -8.34
C ILE A 133 14.90 -14.34 -8.98
N ILE A 134 13.65 -14.03 -8.65
CA ILE A 134 12.93 -12.86 -9.20
C ILE A 134 13.69 -11.56 -8.91
N ALA A 135 14.18 -11.38 -7.68
CA ALA A 135 14.95 -10.20 -7.30
C ALA A 135 16.25 -10.04 -8.11
N LEU A 136 16.92 -11.15 -8.46
CA LEU A 136 18.13 -11.14 -9.28
C LEU A 136 17.86 -10.61 -10.68
N TYR A 137 16.78 -11.04 -11.34
CA TYR A 137 16.45 -10.58 -12.69
C TYR A 137 15.84 -9.18 -12.68
N ALA A 138 15.01 -8.87 -11.69
CA ALA A 138 14.48 -7.53 -11.50
C ALA A 138 15.60 -6.48 -11.30
N SER A 139 16.71 -6.82 -10.65
CA SER A 139 17.85 -5.89 -10.49
C SER A 139 18.63 -5.63 -11.78
N LYS A 140 18.40 -6.40 -12.84
CA LYS A 140 18.98 -6.18 -14.17
C LYS A 140 18.14 -5.28 -15.07
N LEU A 141 16.94 -4.89 -14.62
CA LEU A 141 16.07 -3.95 -15.32
C LEU A 141 16.40 -2.49 -14.96
N PRO A 142 16.02 -1.52 -15.82
CA PRO A 142 16.07 -0.11 -15.48
C PRO A 142 15.23 0.19 -14.24
N LYS A 143 15.65 1.19 -13.46
CA LYS A 143 15.06 1.52 -12.16
C LYS A 143 13.53 1.58 -12.16
N LYS A 144 12.92 2.20 -13.18
CA LYS A 144 11.47 2.32 -13.27
C LYS A 144 10.79 0.95 -13.47
N LEU A 145 11.27 0.17 -14.45
CA LEU A 145 10.71 -1.15 -14.74
C LEU A 145 10.92 -2.14 -13.59
N SER A 146 12.06 -2.07 -12.90
CA SER A 146 12.33 -2.93 -11.75
C SER A 146 11.38 -2.64 -10.59
N ILE A 147 11.10 -1.36 -10.33
CA ILE A 147 10.10 -0.94 -9.33
C ILE A 147 8.72 -1.47 -9.70
N ASP A 148 8.24 -1.20 -10.92
CA ASP A 148 6.88 -1.57 -11.35
C ASP A 148 6.68 -3.10 -11.35
N THR A 149 7.66 -3.85 -11.88
CA THR A 149 7.59 -5.31 -11.99
C THR A 149 7.65 -5.98 -10.62
N TYR A 150 8.58 -5.55 -9.77
CA TYR A 150 8.73 -6.15 -8.43
C TYR A 150 7.59 -5.73 -7.49
N ALA A 151 7.06 -4.51 -7.61
CA ALA A 151 5.87 -4.10 -6.86
C ALA A 151 4.62 -4.91 -7.24
N THR A 152 4.44 -5.19 -8.53
CA THR A 152 3.36 -6.07 -9.01
C THR A 152 3.51 -7.50 -8.49
N PHE A 153 4.74 -8.00 -8.40
CA PHE A 153 5.03 -9.28 -7.75
C PHE A 153 4.64 -9.27 -6.27
N LEU A 154 5.16 -8.31 -5.49
CA LEU A 154 4.92 -8.24 -4.05
C LEU A 154 3.45 -8.07 -3.69
N LYS A 155 2.69 -7.35 -4.53
CA LYS A 155 1.24 -7.17 -4.37
C LYS A 155 0.49 -8.50 -4.29
N ASN A 156 0.91 -9.50 -5.07
CA ASN A 156 0.23 -10.80 -5.16
C ASN A 156 0.66 -11.78 -4.05
N ILE A 157 1.59 -11.39 -3.17
CA ILE A 157 2.10 -12.24 -2.08
C ILE A 157 1.11 -12.25 -0.92
N MET A 158 0.40 -13.36 -0.79
CA MET A 158 -0.64 -13.57 0.23
C MET A 158 -0.12 -14.28 1.49
N GLU A 159 1.15 -14.71 1.49
CA GLU A 159 1.73 -15.58 2.52
C GLU A 159 1.96 -14.89 3.88
N SER A 160 2.64 -15.56 4.82
CA SER A 160 2.94 -14.99 6.14
C SER A 160 3.88 -13.78 6.06
N ARG A 161 3.87 -12.97 7.13
CA ARG A 161 4.76 -11.82 7.31
C ARG A 161 6.24 -12.21 7.17
N ASP A 162 6.64 -13.37 7.68
CA ASP A 162 8.01 -13.88 7.55
C ASP A 162 8.42 -14.10 6.10
N LYS A 163 7.53 -14.69 5.29
CA LYS A 163 7.78 -14.88 3.85
C LYS A 163 7.90 -13.55 3.12
N ARG A 164 7.02 -12.57 3.42
CA ARG A 164 7.15 -11.20 2.90
C ARG A 164 8.48 -10.55 3.28
N ARG A 165 8.90 -10.69 4.55
CA ARG A 165 10.18 -10.17 5.05
C ARG A 165 11.37 -10.81 4.34
N ILE A 166 11.32 -12.11 4.04
CA ILE A 166 12.38 -12.78 3.25
C ILE A 166 12.48 -12.17 1.84
N LEU A 167 11.35 -11.90 1.18
CA LEU A 167 11.36 -11.27 -0.16
C LEU A 167 11.86 -9.82 -0.13
N TYR A 168 11.57 -9.09 0.96
CA TYR A 168 12.14 -7.76 1.21
C TYR A 168 13.66 -7.83 1.31
N ILE A 169 14.19 -8.71 2.17
CA ILE A 169 15.64 -8.88 2.38
C ILE A 169 16.32 -9.35 1.09
N LEU A 170 15.67 -10.22 0.33
CA LEU A 170 16.18 -10.68 -0.96
C LEU A 170 16.30 -9.52 -1.97
N ALA A 171 15.31 -8.64 -2.03
CA ALA A 171 15.37 -7.46 -2.88
C ALA A 171 16.52 -6.53 -2.50
N GLU A 172 16.70 -6.31 -1.20
CA GLU A 172 17.78 -5.50 -0.64
C GLU A 172 19.17 -6.07 -0.98
N ASN A 173 19.35 -7.39 -0.79
CA ASN A 173 20.60 -8.08 -1.11
C ASN A 173 20.98 -8.01 -2.60
N HIS A 174 19.98 -7.90 -3.48
CA HIS A 174 20.19 -7.74 -4.92
C HIS A 174 20.32 -6.27 -5.37
N GLY A 175 20.32 -5.32 -4.42
CA GLY A 175 20.52 -3.90 -4.69
C GLY A 175 19.31 -3.20 -5.32
N LEU A 176 18.11 -3.77 -5.16
CA LEU A 176 16.88 -3.11 -5.60
C LEU A 176 16.55 -1.90 -4.70
N ASP A 177 15.88 -0.89 -5.27
CA ASP A 177 15.38 0.25 -4.51
C ASP A 177 14.13 -0.16 -3.72
N VAL A 178 14.36 -0.81 -2.58
CA VAL A 178 13.30 -1.42 -1.79
C VAL A 178 12.29 -0.39 -1.29
N LYS A 179 12.72 0.85 -0.98
CA LYS A 179 11.82 1.92 -0.52
C LYS A 179 10.83 2.33 -1.59
N SER A 180 11.31 2.52 -2.82
CA SER A 180 10.44 2.87 -3.95
C SER A 180 9.52 1.70 -4.32
N ILE A 181 10.03 0.47 -4.23
CA ILE A 181 9.24 -0.76 -4.44
C ILE A 181 8.12 -0.91 -3.42
N THR A 182 8.39 -0.77 -2.11
CA THR A 182 7.38 -0.94 -1.06
C THR A 182 6.31 0.14 -1.15
N ARG A 183 6.71 1.39 -1.46
CA ARG A 183 5.79 2.49 -1.78
C ARG A 183 4.87 2.14 -2.95
N ALA A 184 5.46 1.75 -4.09
CA ALA A 184 4.69 1.38 -5.28
C ALA A 184 3.76 0.17 -5.00
N THR A 185 4.23 -0.80 -4.22
CA THR A 185 3.44 -1.97 -3.82
C THR A 185 2.22 -1.55 -3.01
N PHE A 186 2.41 -0.67 -2.01
CA PHE A 186 1.30 -0.13 -1.23
C PHE A 186 0.32 0.65 -2.12
N ASP A 187 0.81 1.53 -2.99
CA ASP A 187 -0.03 2.33 -3.88
C ASP A 187 -0.86 1.46 -4.83
N LEU A 188 -0.29 0.37 -5.36
CA LEU A 188 -1.00 -0.59 -6.20
C LEU A 188 -2.08 -1.39 -5.46
N ILE A 189 -1.92 -1.62 -4.15
CA ILE A 189 -2.92 -2.27 -3.29
C ILE A 189 -4.00 -1.26 -2.86
N PHE A 190 -3.57 -0.06 -2.47
CA PHE A 190 -4.46 1.01 -2.01
C PHE A 190 -5.42 1.45 -3.12
N ASN A 191 -4.91 1.63 -4.34
CA ASN A 191 -5.70 2.08 -5.49
C ASN A 191 -6.56 0.98 -6.12
N GLU A 192 -6.57 -0.26 -5.58
CA GLU A 192 -7.51 -1.26 -6.07
C GLU A 192 -8.96 -0.81 -5.82
N PRO A 193 -9.82 -0.88 -6.86
CA PRO A 193 -11.21 -0.50 -6.75
C PRO A 193 -11.89 -1.40 -5.72
N ASP A 194 -12.72 -0.80 -4.86
CA ASP A 194 -13.55 -1.57 -3.95
C ASP A 194 -14.69 -2.19 -4.77
N VAL A 195 -14.81 -3.51 -4.76
CA VAL A 195 -15.86 -4.21 -5.52
C VAL A 195 -17.24 -4.00 -4.86
N GLU A 196 -17.26 -3.57 -3.60
CA GLU A 196 -18.43 -3.39 -2.74
C GLU A 196 -18.77 -1.90 -2.47
N ASP A 197 -18.66 -1.03 -3.48
CA ASP A 197 -19.02 0.41 -3.36
C ASP A 197 -20.54 0.65 -3.35
N GLN A 198 -21.25 0.10 -2.36
CA GLN A 198 -22.67 0.41 -2.14
C GLN A 198 -23.03 0.85 -0.72
N HIS A 199 -22.05 1.06 0.16
CA HIS A 199 -22.32 1.50 1.54
C HIS A 199 -21.65 2.85 1.81
N GLY A 200 -21.95 3.83 0.95
CA GLY A 200 -21.64 5.23 1.17
C GLY A 200 -22.71 5.90 2.04
N LEU A 201 -22.27 6.47 3.16
CA LEU A 201 -23.03 7.32 4.10
C LEU A 201 -24.36 6.76 4.65
N VAL A 202 -24.31 6.20 5.87
CA VAL A 202 -25.43 6.34 6.80
C VAL A 202 -24.90 7.00 8.07
N THR A 203 -24.94 8.33 8.12
CA THR A 203 -24.72 9.08 9.37
C THR A 203 -25.81 10.11 9.61
N SER A 204 -27.07 9.74 9.38
CA SER A 204 -28.15 10.41 10.09
C SER A 204 -28.31 9.75 11.47
N LEU A 205 -27.43 10.07 12.41
CA LEU A 205 -27.73 9.76 13.82
C LEU A 205 -29.00 10.53 14.19
N ARG A 206 -30.05 9.80 14.59
CA ARG A 206 -31.23 10.38 15.23
C ARG A 206 -31.06 10.30 16.75
N LEU A 207 -31.89 11.02 17.51
CA LEU A 207 -31.85 11.00 18.98
C LEU A 207 -31.96 9.57 19.56
N ASN A 208 -32.70 8.69 18.88
CA ASN A 208 -32.88 7.29 19.27
C ASN A 208 -31.64 6.40 18.99
N ASP A 209 -30.66 6.89 18.23
CA ASP A 209 -29.44 6.16 17.85
C ASP A 209 -28.23 6.52 18.76
N LEU A 210 -28.47 7.26 19.86
CA LEU A 210 -27.43 7.64 20.82
C LEU A 210 -26.95 6.48 21.69
N ASP A 211 -27.78 5.44 21.82
CA ASP A 211 -27.41 4.17 22.44
C ASP A 211 -26.36 3.46 21.56
N PRO A 212 -25.12 3.24 22.05
CA PRO A 212 -24.06 2.69 21.20
C PRO A 212 -24.42 1.30 20.65
N PRO A 213 -24.18 1.04 19.35
CA PRO A 213 -24.28 -0.30 18.79
C PRO A 213 -23.20 -1.19 19.38
N LEU A 214 -23.56 -2.40 19.85
CA LEU A 214 -22.61 -3.34 20.48
C LEU A 214 -21.63 -4.02 19.51
N ARG A 215 -21.64 -3.63 18.23
CA ARG A 215 -20.83 -4.24 17.18
C ARG A 215 -20.21 -3.22 16.23
N GLU A 216 -20.21 -1.95 16.61
CA GLU A 216 -19.66 -0.88 15.77
C GLU A 216 -18.13 -1.03 15.60
N THR A 217 -17.44 -1.49 16.65
CA THR A 217 -15.99 -1.70 16.65
C THR A 217 -15.58 -3.17 16.49
N THR A 218 -16.54 -4.07 16.26
CA THR A 218 -16.30 -5.52 16.13
C THR A 218 -16.95 -6.14 14.88
N SER A 219 -17.49 -5.30 13.98
CA SER A 219 -18.02 -5.73 12.69
C SER A 219 -16.93 -6.44 11.86
N PRO A 220 -17.24 -7.52 11.13
CA PRO A 220 -16.24 -8.25 10.36
C PRO A 220 -15.53 -7.32 9.36
N VAL A 221 -14.20 -7.43 9.29
CA VAL A 221 -13.39 -6.72 8.30
C VAL A 221 -13.46 -7.51 7.00
N SER A 222 -13.79 -6.85 5.89
CA SER A 222 -13.82 -7.51 4.58
C SER A 222 -12.44 -8.02 4.19
N ASN A 223 -12.38 -9.10 3.40
CA ASN A 223 -11.12 -9.62 2.88
C ASN A 223 -10.35 -8.56 2.09
N GLN A 224 -11.04 -7.69 1.34
CA GLN A 224 -10.42 -6.59 0.59
C GLN A 224 -9.80 -5.55 1.52
N ASP A 225 -10.51 -5.16 2.58
CA ASP A 225 -9.99 -4.22 3.58
C ASP A 225 -8.77 -4.82 4.31
N SER A 226 -8.81 -6.12 4.62
CA SER A 226 -7.69 -6.85 5.23
C SER A 226 -6.44 -6.86 4.35
N ILE A 227 -6.59 -7.05 3.02
CA ILE A 227 -5.49 -6.97 2.06
C ILE A 227 -4.86 -5.56 2.06
N LYS A 228 -5.69 -4.51 2.09
CA LYS A 228 -5.24 -3.10 2.14
C LYS A 228 -4.48 -2.78 3.42
N ILE A 229 -5.00 -3.21 4.56
CA ILE A 229 -4.34 -3.05 5.87
C ILE A 229 -2.99 -3.77 5.88
N ARG A 230 -2.95 -5.01 5.39
CA ARG A 230 -1.72 -5.80 5.29
C ARG A 230 -0.71 -5.17 4.33
N GLY A 231 -1.16 -4.41 3.33
CA GLY A 231 -0.29 -3.65 2.44
C GLY A 231 0.64 -2.69 3.20
N LEU A 232 0.21 -2.15 4.35
CA LEU A 232 1.05 -1.30 5.20
C LEU A 232 2.31 -2.02 5.68
N GLU A 233 2.26 -3.34 5.87
CA GLU A 233 3.41 -4.13 6.35
C GLU A 233 4.66 -3.93 5.49
N TRP A 234 4.51 -3.72 4.18
CA TRP A 234 5.64 -3.47 3.27
C TRP A 234 6.45 -2.24 3.66
N LEU A 235 5.78 -1.18 4.14
CA LEU A 235 6.42 0.04 4.61
C LEU A 235 7.02 -0.14 6.02
N THR A 236 6.50 -1.10 6.79
CA THR A 236 6.99 -1.39 8.14
C THR A 236 8.31 -2.16 8.17
N PHE A 237 8.83 -2.67 7.06
CA PHE A 237 10.11 -3.40 7.11
C PHE A 237 11.33 -2.47 7.21
N ASN A 238 11.17 -1.17 6.93
CA ASN A 238 12.26 -0.20 6.91
C ASN A 238 12.08 0.91 7.96
N ASN A 239 13.10 1.12 8.80
CA ASN A 239 13.10 2.17 9.83
C ASN A 239 13.04 3.59 9.24
N GLU A 240 13.55 3.77 8.02
CA GLU A 240 13.58 5.09 7.38
C GLU A 240 12.22 5.47 6.75
N GLN A 241 11.28 4.51 6.63
CA GLN A 241 9.95 4.76 6.08
C GLN A 241 8.87 4.91 7.16
N VAL A 242 9.27 5.17 8.41
CA VAL A 242 8.33 5.23 9.55
C VAL A 242 7.26 6.31 9.37
N ILE A 243 7.66 7.56 9.09
CA ILE A 243 6.71 8.66 8.87
C ILE A 243 5.84 8.39 7.64
N GLU A 244 6.42 7.82 6.59
CA GLU A 244 5.65 7.41 5.40
C GLU A 244 4.60 6.35 5.73
N ALA A 245 4.93 5.36 6.56
CA ALA A 245 3.99 4.33 6.98
C ALA A 245 2.81 4.93 7.78
N PHE A 246 3.07 5.90 8.65
CA PHE A 246 2.02 6.63 9.36
C PHE A 246 1.13 7.45 8.42
N ASP A 247 1.71 8.16 7.45
CA ASP A 247 0.94 8.94 6.47
C ASP A 247 0.02 8.04 5.62
N ARG A 248 0.55 6.91 5.13
CA ARG A 248 -0.24 5.92 4.38
C ARG A 248 -1.32 5.25 5.22
N ALA A 249 -1.06 5.04 6.52
CA ALA A 249 -2.07 4.55 7.43
C ALA A 249 -3.17 5.59 7.69
N ASN A 250 -2.83 6.87 7.83
CA ASN A 250 -3.82 7.94 7.92
C ASN A 250 -4.71 7.99 6.67
N ALA A 251 -4.14 7.82 5.49
CA ALA A 251 -4.93 7.71 4.25
C ALA A 251 -5.91 6.52 4.26
N LEU A 252 -5.49 5.36 4.76
CA LEU A 252 -6.39 4.21 4.96
C LEU A 252 -7.47 4.48 6.01
N CYS A 253 -7.10 5.11 7.14
CA CYS A 253 -8.05 5.54 8.16
C CYS A 253 -9.11 6.45 7.55
N ARG A 254 -8.72 7.49 6.79
CA ARG A 254 -9.66 8.39 6.11
C ARG A 254 -10.66 7.63 5.23
N ARG A 255 -10.16 6.74 4.37
CA ARG A 255 -11.01 5.93 3.47
C ARG A 255 -12.00 5.05 4.24
N PHE A 256 -11.58 4.42 5.33
CA PHE A 256 -12.45 3.58 6.15
C PHE A 256 -13.44 4.39 6.99
N LEU A 257 -13.03 5.54 7.53
CA LEU A 257 -13.87 6.43 8.34
C LEU A 257 -14.99 7.07 7.53
N VAL A 258 -14.69 7.54 6.31
CA VAL A 258 -15.74 8.06 5.40
C VAL A 258 -16.78 6.99 5.08
N LYS A 259 -16.39 5.71 5.06
CA LYS A 259 -17.27 4.54 4.87
C LYS A 259 -17.89 4.00 6.16
N GLY A 260 -17.60 4.60 7.33
CA GLY A 260 -18.13 4.14 8.63
C GLY A 260 -17.50 2.85 9.17
N LYS A 261 -16.38 2.38 8.61
CA LYS A 261 -15.75 1.08 8.94
C LYS A 261 -14.79 1.19 10.15
N LEU A 262 -15.31 1.45 11.36
CA LEU A 262 -14.48 1.64 12.56
C LEU A 262 -13.61 0.41 12.92
N ASN A 263 -14.11 -0.82 12.75
CA ASN A 263 -13.27 -1.99 13.03
C ASN A 263 -12.09 -2.12 12.05
N ALA A 264 -12.26 -1.73 10.78
CA ALA A 264 -11.14 -1.74 9.83
C ALA A 264 -10.04 -0.75 10.25
N VAL A 265 -10.42 0.44 10.74
CA VAL A 265 -9.50 1.43 11.31
C VAL A 265 -8.76 0.87 12.53
N LYS A 266 -9.46 0.15 13.42
CA LYS A 266 -8.84 -0.54 14.56
C LYS A 266 -7.77 -1.56 14.14
N HIS A 267 -8.04 -2.31 13.07
CA HIS A 267 -7.07 -3.24 12.50
C HIS A 267 -5.87 -2.54 11.83
N VAL A 268 -6.01 -1.31 11.33
CA VAL A 268 -4.85 -0.48 10.90
C VAL A 268 -3.90 -0.23 12.07
N PHE A 269 -4.43 0.16 13.22
CA PHE A 269 -3.61 0.39 14.42
C PHE A 269 -2.92 -0.89 14.90
N TYR A 270 -3.61 -2.03 14.88
CA TYR A 270 -2.97 -3.31 15.20
C TYR A 270 -1.85 -3.69 14.24
N ALA A 271 -1.99 -3.39 12.95
CA ALA A 271 -0.94 -3.62 11.97
C ALA A 271 0.30 -2.75 12.23
N ILE A 272 0.11 -1.48 12.61
CA ILE A 272 1.20 -0.55 12.93
C ILE A 272 1.88 -0.90 14.26
N SER A 273 1.09 -1.18 15.30
CA SER A 273 1.58 -1.45 16.66
C SER A 273 2.17 -2.85 16.84
N ASN A 274 2.33 -3.63 15.77
CA ASN A 274 2.94 -4.94 15.84
C ASN A 274 4.37 -4.83 16.42
N HIS A 275 4.65 -5.53 17.51
CA HIS A 275 5.96 -5.53 18.18
C HIS A 275 7.12 -5.97 17.30
N GLU A 276 6.83 -6.75 16.24
CA GLU A 276 7.85 -7.16 15.27
C GLU A 276 8.12 -6.10 14.19
N SER A 277 7.37 -5.00 14.19
CA SER A 277 7.58 -3.82 13.35
C SER A 277 8.58 -2.88 14.04
N PRO A 278 9.53 -2.29 13.31
CA PRO A 278 10.37 -1.20 13.82
C PRO A 278 9.57 0.01 14.30
N LEU A 279 8.34 0.19 13.81
CA LEU A 279 7.39 1.22 14.29
C LEU A 279 7.09 1.08 15.78
N SER A 280 7.15 -0.13 16.34
CA SER A 280 6.93 -0.34 17.77
C SER A 280 7.98 0.33 18.67
N SER A 281 9.17 0.56 18.12
CA SER A 281 10.26 1.27 18.79
C SER A 281 10.27 2.78 18.51
N PHE A 282 9.42 3.24 17.57
CA PHE A 282 9.30 4.65 17.27
C PHE A 282 8.64 5.34 18.45
N LYS A 283 9.44 6.12 19.19
CA LYS A 283 8.90 7.01 20.20
C LYS A 283 8.29 8.18 19.46
N ILE A 284 6.97 8.34 19.64
CA ILE A 284 6.35 9.63 19.41
C ILE A 284 6.91 10.54 20.52
N ASP A 285 8.09 11.11 20.31
CA ASP A 285 8.63 12.12 21.23
C ASP A 285 7.59 13.24 21.34
N GLU A 286 7.11 13.46 22.56
CA GLU A 286 6.15 14.51 22.94
C GLU A 286 6.82 15.88 23.05
N ASP A 287 8.13 15.99 22.75
CA ASP A 287 8.84 17.26 22.75
C ASP A 287 8.33 18.19 21.62
N ASP A 288 7.91 19.39 22.04
CA ASP A 288 7.27 20.49 21.30
C ASP A 288 8.04 21.03 20.08
N ASP A 289 9.20 20.46 19.72
CA ASP A 289 10.06 20.93 18.62
C ASP A 289 9.71 20.32 17.24
N LYS A 290 8.75 19.38 17.18
CA LYS A 290 8.29 18.81 15.90
C LYS A 290 7.41 19.80 15.17
N GLN A 291 7.99 20.52 14.20
CA GLN A 291 7.26 21.36 13.26
C GLN A 291 7.23 20.76 11.85
N GLY A 292 6.18 21.06 11.09
CA GLY A 292 6.05 20.67 9.68
C GLY A 292 5.38 19.31 9.45
N TYR A 293 5.79 18.61 8.39
CA TYR A 293 5.08 17.45 7.85
C TYR A 293 4.97 16.28 8.84
N GLU A 294 6.05 15.93 9.54
CA GLU A 294 6.05 14.79 10.47
C GLU A 294 5.06 14.99 11.63
N TYR A 295 4.99 16.21 12.16
CA TYR A 295 4.03 16.57 13.20
C TYR A 295 2.58 16.41 12.72
N SER A 296 2.25 16.93 11.52
CA SER A 296 0.90 16.81 10.94
C SER A 296 0.48 15.34 10.79
N VAL A 297 1.38 14.48 10.32
CA VAL A 297 1.13 13.03 10.16
C VAL A 297 0.90 12.36 11.51
N ILE A 298 1.73 12.63 12.51
CA ILE A 298 1.62 12.01 13.83
C ILE A 298 0.40 12.53 14.60
N ASN A 299 0.08 13.82 14.48
CA ASN A 299 -1.10 14.40 15.11
C ASN A 299 -2.39 13.79 14.51
N GLU A 300 -2.46 13.65 13.18
CA GLU A 300 -3.58 12.99 12.51
C GLU A 300 -3.72 11.51 12.91
N TYR A 301 -2.60 10.79 13.03
CA TYR A 301 -2.61 9.41 13.52
C TYR A 301 -3.18 9.34 14.95
N THR A 302 -2.73 10.23 15.82
CA THR A 302 -3.16 10.33 17.22
C THR A 302 -4.63 10.66 17.34
N PHE A 303 -5.13 11.57 16.50
CA PHE A 303 -6.55 11.92 16.38
C PHE A 303 -7.41 10.69 16.08
N TYR A 304 -7.08 9.93 15.03
CA TYR A 304 -7.84 8.73 14.67
C TYR A 304 -7.73 7.61 15.70
N TYR A 305 -6.56 7.47 16.34
CA TYR A 305 -6.34 6.49 17.40
C TYR A 305 -7.23 6.77 18.61
N ASN A 306 -7.17 7.99 19.15
CA ASN A 306 -7.97 8.41 20.30
C ASN A 306 -9.47 8.28 20.02
N MET A 307 -9.90 8.63 18.80
CA MET A 307 -11.28 8.46 18.37
C MET A 307 -11.72 6.98 18.37
N THR A 308 -10.91 6.09 17.80
CA THR A 308 -11.25 4.66 17.69
C THR A 308 -11.26 3.97 19.05
N GLU A 309 -10.35 4.36 19.94
CA GLU A 309 -10.33 3.92 21.33
C GLU A 309 -11.56 4.44 22.09
N PHE A 310 -11.97 5.70 21.88
CA PHE A 310 -13.21 6.23 22.46
C PHE A 310 -14.42 5.37 22.08
N PHE A 311 -14.58 5.02 20.79
CA PHE A 311 -15.69 4.16 20.36
C PHE A 311 -15.61 2.75 20.97
N SER A 312 -14.41 2.18 21.09
CA SER A 312 -14.22 0.87 21.71
C SER A 312 -14.62 0.88 23.19
N LYS A 313 -14.18 1.90 23.95
CA LYS A 313 -14.55 2.05 25.37
C LYS A 313 -16.00 2.44 25.59
N ASN A 314 -16.57 3.21 24.70
CA ASN A 314 -18.00 3.49 24.72
C ASN A 314 -18.84 2.22 24.47
N GLU A 315 -18.41 1.33 23.59
CA GLU A 315 -19.06 0.03 23.38
C GLU A 315 -18.97 -0.86 24.63
N GLU A 316 -17.80 -0.90 25.30
CA GLU A 316 -17.62 -1.58 26.59
C GLU A 316 -18.53 -0.99 27.67
N TRP A 317 -18.60 0.34 27.78
CA TRP A 317 -19.49 1.04 28.71
C TRP A 317 -20.96 0.69 28.45
N ALA A 318 -21.39 0.64 27.18
CA ALA A 318 -22.76 0.27 26.83
C ALA A 318 -23.10 -1.18 27.20
N LYS A 319 -22.14 -2.11 27.10
CA LYS A 319 -22.31 -3.49 27.59
C LYS A 319 -22.54 -3.51 29.09
N ILE A 320 -21.70 -2.80 29.84
CA ILE A 320 -21.82 -2.69 31.30
C ILE A 320 -23.18 -2.09 31.66
N SER A 321 -23.55 -0.95 31.06
CA SER A 321 -24.82 -0.24 31.32
C SER A 321 -26.05 -1.15 31.15
N ARG A 322 -26.04 -2.05 30.15
CA ARG A 322 -27.12 -3.02 29.90
C ARG A 322 -27.12 -4.22 30.86
N GLU A 323 -25.99 -4.55 31.50
CA GLU A 323 -25.90 -5.60 32.54
C GLU A 323 -26.61 -5.22 33.85
N LYS A 324 -26.96 -3.93 34.08
CA LYS A 324 -27.61 -3.40 35.29
C LYS A 324 -28.84 -4.23 35.72
N LEU A 325 -29.49 -4.90 34.77
CA LEU A 325 -30.67 -5.74 35.00
C LEU A 325 -30.44 -6.97 35.90
N HIS A 326 -29.20 -7.39 36.20
CA HIS A 326 -28.93 -8.72 36.80
C HIS A 326 -27.89 -8.82 37.94
N LYS A 327 -27.28 -7.72 38.43
CA LYS A 327 -26.17 -7.79 39.43
C LYS A 327 -26.40 -6.95 40.70
N LYS A 328 -25.63 -7.24 41.76
CA LYS A 328 -25.61 -6.47 43.02
C LYS A 328 -25.20 -5.01 42.75
N GLU A 329 -25.95 -4.09 43.35
CA GLU A 329 -25.91 -2.64 43.10
C GLU A 329 -24.51 -2.02 43.24
N THR A 330 -23.76 -2.37 44.30
CA THR A 330 -22.46 -1.75 44.61
C THR A 330 -21.31 -2.10 43.66
N GLU A 331 -21.27 -3.32 43.14
CA GLU A 331 -20.23 -3.76 42.18
C GLU A 331 -20.49 -3.14 40.79
N PHE A 332 -21.76 -3.01 40.43
CA PHE A 332 -22.18 -2.35 39.20
C PHE A 332 -21.80 -0.87 39.20
N ASP A 333 -22.09 -0.15 40.29
CA ASP A 333 -21.82 1.29 40.42
C ASP A 333 -20.33 1.61 40.31
N THR A 334 -19.47 0.73 40.83
CA THR A 334 -18.02 0.89 40.70
C THR A 334 -17.56 0.71 39.26
N ARG A 335 -18.01 -0.37 38.58
CA ARG A 335 -17.63 -0.67 37.19
C ARG A 335 -18.12 0.39 36.21
N ILE A 336 -19.35 0.90 36.37
CA ILE A 336 -19.90 1.92 35.47
C ILE A 336 -19.19 3.26 35.65
N ARG A 337 -18.78 3.61 36.88
CA ARG A 337 -17.99 4.82 37.15
C ARG A 337 -16.62 4.73 36.49
N GLU A 338 -15.88 3.65 36.71
CA GLU A 338 -14.57 3.44 36.08
C GLU A 338 -14.65 3.47 34.55
N ALA A 339 -15.67 2.84 33.96
CA ALA A 339 -15.91 2.89 32.52
C ALA A 339 -16.24 4.31 32.03
N THR A 340 -16.97 5.10 32.81
CA THR A 340 -17.29 6.49 32.48
C THR A 340 -16.04 7.36 32.50
N GLU A 341 -15.24 7.29 33.56
CA GLU A 341 -13.97 8.01 33.69
C GLU A 341 -12.98 7.65 32.56
N ALA A 342 -12.93 6.37 32.15
CA ALA A 342 -12.12 5.95 31.02
C ALA A 342 -12.53 6.61 29.70
N VAL A 343 -13.84 6.75 29.47
CA VAL A 343 -14.38 7.43 28.28
C VAL A 343 -14.14 8.94 28.36
N GLU A 344 -14.31 9.57 29.53
CA GLU A 344 -13.98 11.00 29.75
C GLU A 344 -12.52 11.29 29.41
N LYS A 345 -11.58 10.47 29.92
CA LYS A 345 -10.16 10.63 29.66
C LYS A 345 -9.80 10.51 28.17
N LEU A 346 -10.48 9.60 27.46
CA LEU A 346 -10.30 9.47 26.00
C LEU A 346 -10.90 10.64 25.24
N PHE A 347 -12.00 11.21 25.73
CA PHE A 347 -12.58 12.43 25.17
C PHE A 347 -11.62 13.61 25.29
N GLU A 348 -10.99 13.82 26.46
CA GLU A 348 -9.98 14.88 26.65
C GLU A 348 -8.79 14.69 25.70
N LYS A 349 -8.28 13.46 25.57
CA LYS A 349 -7.22 13.14 24.61
C LYS A 349 -7.64 13.40 23.16
N PHE A 350 -8.89 13.08 22.82
CA PHE A 350 -9.46 13.34 21.51
C PHE A 350 -9.59 14.84 21.23
N THR A 351 -10.06 15.64 22.18
CA THR A 351 -10.18 17.10 22.02
C THR A 351 -8.81 17.77 21.92
N ASN A 352 -7.82 17.28 22.67
CA ASN A 352 -6.45 17.80 22.61
C ASN A 352 -5.75 17.45 21.29
N ALA A 353 -6.05 16.27 20.72
CA ALA A 353 -5.56 15.84 19.41
C ALA A 353 -6.42 16.36 18.25
N LEU A 354 -7.48 17.14 18.52
CA LEU A 354 -8.33 17.67 17.47
C LEU A 354 -7.52 18.69 16.66
N ILE A 355 -7.21 18.30 15.42
CA ILE A 355 -6.42 19.12 14.50
C ILE A 355 -7.13 20.46 14.29
N SER A 356 -6.48 21.58 14.62
CA SER A 356 -6.97 22.91 14.27
C SER A 356 -6.65 23.20 12.80
N ASP A 357 -7.61 23.77 12.05
CA ASP A 357 -7.38 24.19 10.66
C ASP A 357 -6.29 25.28 10.54
N ASN A 358 -5.87 25.87 11.67
CA ASN A 358 -4.82 26.89 11.74
C ASN A 358 -3.39 26.34 11.84
N ASP A 359 -3.20 25.06 12.18
CA ASP A 359 -1.86 24.46 12.39
C ASP A 359 -1.14 24.16 11.06
N ASP A 360 -1.85 24.21 9.93
CA ASP A 360 -1.31 24.04 8.57
C ASP A 360 -0.66 25.32 8.00
N LYS A 361 -0.60 26.43 8.75
CA LYS A 361 -0.19 27.74 8.21
C LYS A 361 1.29 27.86 7.87
N GLU A 362 2.17 27.02 8.42
CA GLU A 362 3.60 27.08 8.10
C GLU A 362 4.17 25.67 7.89
N GLY A 363 4.29 25.24 6.63
CA GLY A 363 5.33 24.27 6.30
C GLY A 363 4.97 22.95 5.60
N ILE A 364 3.87 22.83 4.85
CA ILE A 364 3.83 21.86 3.72
C ILE A 364 4.50 22.51 2.50
N ILE A 365 5.74 22.99 2.66
CA ILE A 365 6.56 23.43 1.53
C ILE A 365 7.20 22.16 0.96
N GLY A 366 6.47 21.45 0.09
CA GLY A 366 7.02 20.26 -0.55
C GLY A 366 6.13 19.50 -1.55
N ARG A 367 4.79 19.63 -1.49
CA ARG A 367 3.88 19.00 -2.46
C ARG A 367 2.73 19.95 -2.84
N TYR A 368 2.92 20.75 -3.88
CA TYR A 368 1.82 21.51 -4.46
C TYR A 368 0.76 20.56 -5.09
N ASN A 369 -0.51 20.65 -4.65
CA ASN A 369 -1.63 21.30 -5.39
C ASN A 369 -3.01 20.60 -5.53
N ILE A 370 -3.21 19.32 -5.21
CA ILE A 370 -4.57 18.69 -5.30
C ILE A 370 -4.84 17.69 -4.16
N GLU A 371 -3.86 16.83 -3.86
CA GLU A 371 -3.99 15.80 -2.82
C GLU A 371 -4.23 16.41 -1.42
N ASP A 372 -3.66 17.59 -1.13
CA ASP A 372 -3.88 18.30 0.13
C ASP A 372 -5.31 18.86 0.27
N GLU A 373 -5.92 19.29 -0.84
CA GLU A 373 -7.30 19.78 -0.83
C GLU A 373 -8.31 18.63 -0.67
N GLU A 374 -8.04 17.49 -1.31
CA GLU A 374 -8.81 16.27 -1.11
C GLU A 374 -8.67 15.76 0.32
N ARG A 375 -7.44 15.70 0.86
CA ARG A 375 -7.17 15.36 2.27
C ARG A 375 -7.94 16.29 3.22
N LYS A 376 -7.91 17.60 3.00
CA LYS A 376 -8.64 18.57 3.82
C LYS A 376 -10.16 18.36 3.77
N LYS A 377 -10.72 18.04 2.60
CA LYS A 377 -12.15 17.73 2.45
C LYS A 377 -12.52 16.44 3.19
N GLU A 378 -11.72 15.39 3.04
CA GLU A 378 -11.92 14.12 3.76
C GLU A 378 -11.84 14.32 5.27
N LEU A 379 -10.84 15.04 5.75
CA LEU A 379 -10.66 15.34 7.17
C LEU A 379 -11.85 16.13 7.72
N ASN A 380 -12.29 17.17 7.02
CA ASN A 380 -13.47 17.94 7.41
C ASN A 380 -14.74 17.08 7.45
N LEU A 381 -14.93 16.20 6.46
CA LEU A 381 -16.06 15.27 6.44
C LEU A 381 -16.01 14.33 7.65
N ILE A 382 -14.84 13.80 8.00
CA ILE A 382 -14.66 12.94 9.18
C ILE A 382 -14.97 13.72 10.46
N LYS A 383 -14.46 14.96 10.61
CA LYS A 383 -14.79 15.82 11.76
C LYS A 383 -16.30 16.07 11.84
N ASP A 384 -16.96 16.40 10.73
CA ASP A 384 -18.41 16.63 10.65
C ASP A 384 -19.23 15.36 11.03
N ILE A 385 -18.71 14.18 10.72
CA ILE A 385 -19.34 12.90 11.08
C ILE A 385 -19.14 12.61 12.57
N TYR A 386 -17.89 12.56 13.02
CA TYR A 386 -17.50 11.92 14.27
C TYR A 386 -17.39 12.88 15.47
N VAL A 387 -17.02 14.15 15.29
CA VAL A 387 -16.99 15.12 16.42
C VAL A 387 -18.37 15.24 17.06
N PRO A 388 -19.47 15.49 16.32
CA PRO A 388 -20.79 15.50 16.92
C PRO A 388 -21.19 14.16 17.54
N ASN A 389 -20.81 13.04 16.93
CA ASN A 389 -21.17 11.70 17.44
C ASN A 389 -20.55 11.43 18.80
N ILE A 390 -19.26 11.75 18.96
CA ILE A 390 -18.50 11.55 20.20
C ILE A 390 -19.09 12.40 21.31
N VAL A 391 -19.32 13.69 21.04
CA VAL A 391 -19.89 14.64 22.01
C VAL A 391 -21.30 14.21 22.43
N LEU A 392 -22.17 13.84 21.48
CA LEU A 392 -23.53 13.40 21.79
C LEU A 392 -23.54 12.07 22.57
N ARG A 393 -22.61 11.15 22.28
CA ARG A 393 -22.46 9.90 23.03
C ARG A 393 -21.94 10.14 24.44
N LEU A 394 -21.01 11.07 24.62
CA LEU A 394 -20.54 11.47 25.95
C LEU A 394 -21.67 12.10 26.77
N HIS A 395 -22.47 12.99 26.16
CA HIS A 395 -23.66 13.53 26.80
C HIS A 395 -24.62 12.42 27.25
N HIS A 396 -24.88 11.44 26.38
CA HIS A 396 -25.74 10.30 26.70
C HIS A 396 -25.20 9.47 27.88
N ILE A 397 -23.89 9.24 27.92
CA ILE A 397 -23.23 8.55 29.04
C ILE A 397 -23.51 9.29 30.35
N TYR A 398 -23.26 10.60 30.39
CA TYR A 398 -23.51 11.42 31.58
C TYR A 398 -24.97 11.42 32.02
N GLU A 399 -25.90 11.49 31.08
CA GLU A 399 -27.33 11.44 31.38
C GLU A 399 -27.73 10.09 31.99
N LYS A 400 -27.16 8.98 31.51
CA LYS A 400 -27.44 7.62 32.01
C LYS A 400 -26.76 7.31 33.33
N THR A 401 -25.62 7.93 33.65
CA THR A 401 -24.90 7.73 34.91
C THR A 401 -25.30 8.71 36.02
N ARG A 402 -26.28 9.59 35.76
CA ARG A 402 -26.76 10.60 36.73
C ARG A 402 -27.19 10.03 38.09
N ASP A 403 -27.78 8.83 38.09
CA ASP A 403 -28.30 8.21 39.33
C ASP A 403 -27.17 7.88 40.33
N GLY A 404 -25.93 7.71 39.83
CA GLY A 404 -24.76 7.40 40.65
C GLY A 404 -23.95 8.63 41.10
N ASN A 405 -23.98 9.73 40.34
CA ASN A 405 -23.34 11.00 40.72
C ASN A 405 -24.00 12.18 39.99
N GLN A 406 -24.55 13.12 40.76
CA GLN A 406 -25.20 14.33 40.26
C GLN A 406 -24.24 15.24 39.46
N GLU A 407 -22.93 15.13 39.69
CA GLU A 407 -21.90 15.89 38.96
C GLU A 407 -21.90 15.59 37.45
N TYR A 408 -22.23 14.36 37.04
CA TYR A 408 -22.31 14.01 35.63
C TYR A 408 -23.41 14.81 34.90
N LEU A 409 -24.52 15.11 35.58
CA LEU A 409 -25.57 15.92 35.01
C LEU A 409 -25.09 17.35 34.76
N ASN A 410 -24.30 17.93 35.68
CA ASN A 410 -23.67 19.23 35.48
C ASN A 410 -22.63 19.20 34.35
N LYS A 411 -21.82 18.13 34.26
CA LYS A 411 -20.88 17.92 33.16
C LYS A 411 -21.59 17.84 31.80
N SER A 412 -22.73 17.17 31.72
CA SER A 412 -23.55 17.08 30.50
C SER A 412 -24.01 18.44 29.99
N PHE A 413 -24.37 19.34 30.90
CA PHE A 413 -24.77 20.70 30.55
C PHE A 413 -23.57 21.55 30.10
N ARG A 414 -22.41 21.40 30.77
CA ARG A 414 -21.17 22.12 30.43
C ARG A 414 -20.59 21.78 29.05
N LEU A 415 -20.97 20.63 28.46
CA LEU A 415 -20.60 20.30 27.08
C LEU A 415 -21.06 21.40 26.09
N ALA A 416 -22.17 22.10 26.38
CA ALA A 416 -22.62 23.21 25.55
C ALA A 416 -21.57 24.34 25.46
N ASN A 417 -20.89 24.64 26.56
CA ASN A 417 -19.85 25.68 26.62
C ASN A 417 -18.62 25.26 25.81
N LEU A 418 -18.21 24.00 25.92
CA LEU A 418 -17.11 23.44 25.11
C LEU A 418 -17.41 23.53 23.61
N ILE A 419 -18.65 23.26 23.21
CA ILE A 419 -19.05 23.29 21.79
C ILE A 419 -19.13 24.73 21.28
N ALA A 420 -19.60 25.65 22.11
CA ALA A 420 -19.74 27.08 21.80
C ALA A 420 -18.42 27.85 21.91
N ASP A 421 -17.36 27.22 22.42
CA ASP A 421 -16.05 27.85 22.56
C ASP A 421 -15.50 28.29 21.18
N GLY A 422 -15.10 29.54 21.10
CA GLY A 422 -14.61 30.17 19.88
C GLY A 422 -13.23 29.66 19.48
N ASP A 423 -12.44 29.16 20.44
CA ASP A 423 -11.06 28.73 20.21
C ASP A 423 -11.01 27.39 19.45
N GLN A 424 -11.88 26.44 19.81
CA GLN A 424 -11.99 25.13 19.14
C GLN A 424 -13.04 25.10 18.03
N ALA A 425 -13.99 26.05 18.03
CA ALA A 425 -15.04 26.21 17.02
C ALA A 425 -15.83 24.93 16.67
N LEU A 426 -16.02 24.03 17.65
CA LEU A 426 -16.66 22.72 17.44
C LEU A 426 -18.08 22.83 16.90
N TYR A 427 -18.78 23.93 17.21
CA TYR A 427 -20.13 24.23 16.71
C TYR A 427 -20.24 24.16 15.18
N VAL A 428 -19.17 24.44 14.43
CA VAL A 428 -19.16 24.38 12.96
C VAL A 428 -19.49 22.98 12.46
N HIS A 429 -18.95 21.95 13.11
CA HIS A 429 -19.19 20.55 12.75
C HIS A 429 -20.63 20.12 13.05
N PHE A 430 -21.26 20.65 14.10
CA PHE A 430 -22.67 20.43 14.40
C PHE A 430 -23.61 21.09 13.38
N LEU A 431 -23.24 22.28 12.89
CA LEU A 431 -23.97 22.99 11.85
C LEU A 431 -23.91 22.25 10.51
N ARG A 432 -22.70 21.87 10.06
CA ARG A 432 -22.49 21.16 8.78
C ARG A 432 -23.16 19.80 8.76
N SER A 433 -23.11 19.07 9.88
CA SER A 433 -23.75 17.76 10.02
C SER A 433 -25.26 17.81 10.32
N LYS A 434 -25.83 19.01 10.51
CA LYS A 434 -27.25 19.22 10.89
C LYS A 434 -27.66 18.53 12.21
N LYS A 435 -26.71 18.32 13.11
CA LYS A 435 -26.93 17.66 14.43
C LYS A 435 -27.17 18.66 15.58
N LEU A 436 -27.11 19.96 15.31
CA LEU A 436 -27.38 20.99 16.31
C LEU A 436 -28.75 20.85 17.00
N PRO A 437 -29.87 20.53 16.31
CA PRO A 437 -31.16 20.33 16.97
C PRO A 437 -31.15 19.19 18.00
N ILE A 438 -30.43 18.10 17.70
CA ILE A 438 -30.28 16.94 18.58
C ILE A 438 -29.52 17.35 19.85
N LEU A 439 -28.44 18.13 19.69
CA LEU A 439 -27.69 18.66 20.82
C LEU A 439 -28.55 19.54 21.74
N ILE A 440 -29.35 20.45 21.17
CA ILE A 440 -30.24 21.33 21.94
C ILE A 440 -31.28 20.52 22.71
N GLU A 441 -31.83 19.46 22.10
CA GLU A 441 -32.78 18.57 22.77
C GLU A 441 -32.12 17.79 23.92
N CYS A 442 -30.91 17.28 23.73
CA CYS A 442 -30.10 16.67 24.79
C CYS A 442 -29.87 17.62 25.97
N ILE A 443 -29.40 18.84 25.69
CA ILE A 443 -29.15 19.86 26.73
C ILE A 443 -30.44 20.23 27.46
N LYS A 444 -31.55 20.39 26.74
CA LYS A 444 -32.87 20.65 27.33
C LYS A 444 -33.27 19.54 28.29
N ASN A 445 -33.09 18.28 27.91
CA ASN A 445 -33.44 17.13 28.76
C ASN A 445 -32.59 17.13 30.04
N SER A 446 -31.28 17.34 29.92
CA SER A 446 -30.39 17.47 31.08
C SER A 446 -30.78 18.63 31.99
N TYR A 447 -31.10 19.79 31.44
CA TYR A 447 -31.55 20.96 32.21
C TYR A 447 -32.88 20.72 32.94
N LEU A 448 -33.84 20.06 32.30
CA LEU A 448 -35.11 19.69 32.95
C LEU A 448 -34.87 18.72 34.13
N GLU A 449 -33.94 17.78 34.01
CA GLU A 449 -33.56 16.89 35.10
C GLU A 449 -32.83 17.63 36.23
N ILE A 450 -31.98 18.62 35.91
CA ILE A 450 -31.34 19.48 36.92
C ILE A 450 -32.41 20.24 37.70
N ILE A 451 -33.42 20.81 37.05
CA ILE A 451 -34.51 21.51 37.74
C ILE A 451 -35.31 20.55 38.63
N ARG A 452 -35.58 19.33 38.17
CA ARG A 452 -36.31 18.32 38.95
C ARG A 452 -35.56 17.91 40.22
N THR A 453 -34.24 17.80 40.13
CA THR A 453 -33.39 17.39 41.26
C THR A 453 -33.01 18.55 42.17
N ASN A 454 -32.85 19.77 41.64
CA ASN A 454 -32.45 20.95 42.41
C ASN A 454 -33.10 22.25 41.87
N PRO A 455 -34.33 22.59 42.29
CA PRO A 455 -35.10 23.71 41.72
C PRO A 455 -34.56 25.12 42.04
N ARG A 456 -33.43 25.24 42.75
CA ARG A 456 -32.79 26.53 43.10
C ARG A 456 -31.71 26.98 42.11
N ASP A 457 -31.26 26.12 41.21
CA ASP A 457 -30.14 26.39 40.28
C ASP A 457 -30.58 26.96 38.91
N ILE A 458 -31.79 27.54 38.82
CA ILE A 458 -32.40 27.99 37.56
C ILE A 458 -31.54 29.02 36.80
N PHE A 459 -30.60 29.72 37.47
CA PHE A 459 -29.85 30.85 36.91
C PHE A 459 -28.35 30.96 37.30
N LEU A 460 -27.68 29.87 37.72
CA LEU A 460 -26.29 29.98 38.22
C LEU A 460 -25.17 29.43 37.32
N TYR A 461 -25.44 29.10 36.05
CA TYR A 461 -24.40 28.68 35.09
C TYR A 461 -24.55 29.33 33.72
#